data_AF-X1P651-F1
#
_entry.id   AF-X1P651-F1
#
_cell.length_a   1.000
_cell.length_b   1.000
_cell.length_c   1.000
_cell.angle_alpha   90.00
_cell.angle_beta   90.00
_cell.angle_gamma   90.00
#
_symmetry.space_group_name_H-M   'P 1'
#
loop_
_entity.id
_entity.type
_entity.pdbx_description
1 polymer ?
#
loop_
_entity_poly.entity_id
_entity_poly.type
_entity_poly.pdbx_seq_one_letter_code
_entity_poly.pdbx_strand_id
1 'polypeptide(L)'
;MKIMMGKVICLLVLLTVLPSRGRWISAEEIKARIISTRVICKEPGRYIGWPTIAKTSDGELIVVFSGDRDAHVCPWGKTEMVRSRDGGRYWTRPVMINNTPLDDRDAGIIETEDETLLVNWFTSLAFEKYSGDPQYYRHGEKLSPEVRKQWLGHWIRRSVDSGRTWEEPIRTAGSTPHGPVQLSDGRLLYVGKGIYDE
;
A
#
# COMPACT_ATOMS: atom_id res chain seq x y z
N MET A 1 -0.84 77.92 -1.74
CA MET A 1 0.22 77.02 -2.22
C MET A 1 -0.29 75.58 -2.12
N LYS A 2 -0.83 75.02 -3.21
CA LYS A 2 -1.29 73.61 -3.26
C LYS A 2 -0.23 72.83 -4.05
N ILE A 3 0.44 71.91 -3.37
CA ILE A 3 1.46 71.04 -3.96
C ILE A 3 0.75 69.89 -4.68
N MET A 4 1.16 69.69 -5.93
CA MET A 4 0.66 68.72 -6.89
C MET A 4 1.01 67.29 -6.45
N MET A 5 0.01 66.41 -6.36
CA MET A 5 0.16 65.01 -6.02
C MET A 5 0.47 64.21 -7.29
N GLY A 6 1.68 63.67 -7.41
CA GLY A 6 2.12 62.84 -8.53
C GLY A 6 1.39 61.50 -8.56
N LYS A 7 0.90 61.08 -9.74
CA LYS A 7 0.26 59.77 -9.94
C LYS A 7 1.34 58.69 -10.03
N VAL A 8 1.29 57.73 -9.11
CA VAL A 8 2.02 56.45 -9.21
C VAL A 8 1.28 55.57 -10.21
N ILE A 9 1.96 55.16 -11.28
CA ILE A 9 1.44 54.20 -12.26
C ILE A 9 1.85 52.80 -11.79
N CYS A 10 0.87 51.99 -11.39
CA CYS A 10 1.08 50.58 -11.07
C CYS A 10 0.84 49.76 -12.34
N LEU A 11 1.87 49.09 -12.86
CA LEU A 11 1.78 48.23 -14.04
C LEU A 11 1.35 46.82 -13.60
N LEU A 12 0.12 46.42 -13.89
CA LEU A 12 -0.36 45.06 -13.70
C LEU A 12 -0.03 44.23 -14.94
N VAL A 13 0.90 43.29 -14.82
CA VAL A 13 1.17 42.28 -15.86
C VAL A 13 0.19 41.12 -15.64
N LEU A 14 -0.79 40.99 -16.54
CA LEU A 14 -1.70 39.85 -16.59
C LEU A 14 -1.00 38.70 -17.35
N LEU A 15 -0.50 37.70 -16.63
CA LEU A 15 -0.11 36.42 -17.23
C LEU A 15 -1.37 35.61 -17.52
N THR A 16 -1.82 35.61 -18.76
CA THR A 16 -2.87 34.69 -19.22
C THR A 16 -2.28 33.29 -19.35
N VAL A 17 -2.52 32.45 -18.35
CA VAL A 17 -2.37 31.01 -18.50
C VAL A 17 -3.47 30.57 -19.46
N LEU A 18 -3.13 30.41 -20.74
CA LEU A 18 -4.02 29.78 -21.71
C LEU A 18 -4.22 28.33 -21.24
N PRO A 19 -5.43 27.92 -20.82
CA PRO A 19 -5.67 26.53 -20.49
C PRO A 19 -5.43 25.73 -21.76
N SER A 20 -4.52 24.76 -21.69
CA SER A 20 -4.38 23.75 -22.73
C SER A 20 -5.78 23.22 -23.06
N ARG A 21 -6.09 23.05 -24.35
CA ARG A 21 -7.35 22.46 -24.83
C ARG A 21 -7.41 20.96 -24.51
N GLY A 22 -7.11 20.58 -23.27
CA GLY A 22 -7.45 19.28 -22.72
C GLY A 22 -8.97 19.20 -22.66
N ARG A 23 -9.53 18.25 -23.41
CA ARG A 23 -10.94 17.91 -23.31
C ARG A 23 -11.15 17.39 -21.88
N TRP A 24 -11.79 18.18 -21.03
CA TRP A 24 -12.25 17.73 -19.73
C TRP A 24 -13.30 16.65 -19.98
N ILE A 25 -12.92 15.38 -19.84
CA ILE A 25 -13.88 14.28 -19.81
C ILE A 25 -14.58 14.44 -18.45
N SER A 26 -15.89 14.70 -18.45
CA SER A 26 -16.63 14.66 -17.18
C SER A 26 -16.54 13.24 -16.63
N ALA A 27 -16.33 13.10 -15.32
CA ALA A 27 -16.22 11.81 -14.66
C ALA A 27 -17.52 10.98 -14.72
N GLU A 28 -18.62 11.54 -15.24
CA GLU A 28 -19.95 10.92 -15.23
C GLU A 28 -20.13 9.76 -16.24
N GLU A 29 -19.17 9.51 -17.14
CA GLU A 29 -19.36 8.52 -18.22
C GLU A 29 -18.34 7.37 -18.31
N ILE A 30 -17.38 7.23 -17.37
CA ILE A 30 -16.53 6.03 -17.36
C ILE A 30 -17.26 4.89 -16.64
N LYS A 31 -18.22 4.28 -17.33
CA LYS A 31 -18.83 3.02 -16.88
C LYS A 31 -17.92 1.86 -17.29
N ALA A 32 -17.14 1.33 -16.35
CA ALA A 32 -16.40 0.10 -16.56
C ALA A 32 -17.37 -1.05 -16.88
N ARG A 33 -17.10 -1.82 -17.93
CA ARG A 33 -17.87 -3.04 -18.24
C ARG A 33 -17.26 -4.23 -17.52
N ILE A 34 -18.04 -4.89 -16.66
CA ILE A 34 -17.62 -6.14 -16.02
C ILE A 34 -17.65 -7.26 -17.09
N ILE A 35 -16.48 -7.80 -17.42
CA ILE A 35 -16.34 -8.90 -18.39
C ILE A 35 -16.48 -10.25 -17.69
N SER A 36 -15.97 -10.37 -16.46
CA SER A 36 -16.07 -11.58 -15.64
C SER A 36 -15.76 -11.29 -14.18
N THR A 37 -16.28 -12.11 -13.28
CA THR A 37 -15.92 -12.15 -11.85
C THR A 37 -15.35 -13.52 -11.52
N ARG A 38 -14.22 -13.55 -10.80
CA ARG A 38 -13.55 -14.80 -10.39
C ARG A 38 -13.06 -14.68 -8.95
N VAL A 39 -12.94 -15.83 -8.29
CA VAL A 39 -12.28 -15.93 -6.98
C VAL A 39 -10.78 -16.13 -7.22
N ILE A 40 -9.95 -15.28 -6.62
CA ILE A 40 -8.49 -15.35 -6.69
C ILE A 40 -7.94 -16.27 -5.60
N CYS A 41 -8.34 -16.03 -4.36
CA CYS A 41 -7.93 -16.80 -3.19
C CYS A 41 -9.11 -16.91 -2.21
N LYS A 42 -9.15 -18.00 -1.44
CA LYS A 42 -10.07 -18.18 -0.33
C LYS A 42 -9.42 -19.05 0.74
N GLU A 43 -9.57 -18.62 1.98
CA GLU A 43 -9.14 -19.37 3.16
C GLU A 43 -10.38 -19.73 4.00
N PRO A 44 -10.84 -21.00 3.97
CA PRO A 44 -12.05 -21.40 4.70
C PRO A 44 -11.93 -21.11 6.20
N GLY A 45 -12.91 -20.40 6.76
CA GLY A 45 -12.93 -20.03 8.18
C GLY A 45 -12.03 -18.86 8.56
N ARG A 46 -11.35 -18.26 7.58
CA ARG A 46 -10.49 -17.08 7.79
C ARG A 46 -10.98 -15.87 7.03
N TYR A 47 -10.69 -14.71 7.59
CA TYR A 47 -10.78 -13.43 6.90
C TYR A 47 -9.48 -13.17 6.16
N ILE A 48 -9.58 -12.70 4.91
CA ILE A 48 -8.46 -12.19 4.13
C ILE A 48 -8.87 -10.84 3.55
N GLY A 49 -7.94 -9.89 3.43
CA GLY A 49 -8.32 -8.53 3.07
C GLY A 49 -7.21 -7.65 2.51
N TRP A 50 -7.66 -6.52 1.98
CA TRP A 50 -6.84 -5.42 1.45
C TRP A 50 -5.81 -5.85 0.39
N PRO A 51 -6.26 -6.52 -0.70
CA PRO A 51 -5.34 -7.01 -1.71
C PRO A 51 -4.82 -5.88 -2.61
N THR A 52 -3.62 -6.08 -3.14
CA THR A 52 -3.11 -5.36 -4.32
C THR A 52 -2.58 -6.34 -5.34
N ILE A 53 -2.39 -5.86 -6.58
CA ILE A 53 -1.95 -6.68 -7.70
C ILE A 53 -0.87 -5.95 -8.49
N ALA A 54 0.19 -6.68 -8.86
CA ALA A 54 1.18 -6.26 -9.84
C ALA A 54 1.15 -7.21 -11.03
N LYS A 55 1.43 -6.66 -12.22
CA LYS A 55 1.78 -7.44 -13.39
C LYS A 55 3.28 -7.26 -13.61
N THR A 56 4.01 -8.36 -13.61
CA THR A 56 5.46 -8.37 -13.81
C THR A 56 5.83 -8.16 -15.29
N SER A 57 7.10 -7.89 -15.57
CA SER A 57 7.69 -7.74 -16.90
C SER A 57 7.53 -9.02 -17.74
N ASP A 58 7.60 -10.19 -17.10
CA ASP A 58 7.35 -11.51 -17.71
C ASP A 58 5.86 -11.81 -17.95
N GLY A 59 4.97 -10.90 -17.55
CA GLY A 59 3.52 -10.97 -17.78
C GLY A 59 2.74 -11.76 -16.73
N GLU A 60 3.39 -12.26 -15.69
CA GLU A 60 2.75 -12.90 -14.54
C GLU A 60 1.96 -11.89 -13.70
N LEU A 61 0.84 -12.36 -13.12
CA LEU A 61 0.08 -11.59 -12.15
C LEU A 61 0.46 -12.05 -10.74
N ILE A 62 0.79 -11.11 -9.88
CA ILE A 62 1.08 -11.36 -8.46
C ILE A 62 0.09 -10.56 -7.64
N VAL A 63 -0.62 -11.25 -6.74
CA VAL A 63 -1.53 -10.62 -5.78
C VAL A 63 -0.98 -10.84 -4.39
N VAL A 64 -0.92 -9.78 -3.60
CA VAL A 64 -0.60 -9.84 -2.16
C VAL A 64 -1.78 -9.36 -1.34
N PHE A 65 -1.93 -9.88 -0.12
CA PHE A 65 -3.01 -9.53 0.80
C PHE A 65 -2.63 -9.84 2.25
N SER A 66 -3.43 -9.34 3.20
CA SER A 66 -3.35 -9.76 4.60
C SER A 66 -4.24 -11.00 4.80
N GLY A 67 -3.61 -12.13 5.12
CA GLY A 67 -4.21 -13.47 5.24
C GLY A 67 -4.17 -14.06 6.66
N ASP A 68 -4.70 -15.27 6.81
CA ASP A 68 -4.80 -16.08 8.05
C ASP A 68 -5.41 -15.33 9.25
N ARG A 69 -6.43 -14.51 9.00
CA ARG A 69 -7.06 -13.69 10.05
C ARG A 69 -8.33 -14.31 10.60
N ASP A 70 -8.64 -14.04 11.86
CA ASP A 70 -9.94 -14.40 12.44
C ASP A 70 -11.06 -13.41 12.08
N ALA A 71 -10.71 -12.13 11.90
CA ALA A 71 -11.68 -11.04 11.69
C ALA A 71 -11.06 -9.88 10.87
N HIS A 72 -11.70 -8.71 10.83
CA HIS A 72 -11.09 -7.48 10.29
C HIS A 72 -10.02 -6.88 11.23
N VAL A 73 -10.16 -7.09 12.54
CA VAL A 73 -9.17 -6.68 13.55
C VAL A 73 -8.89 -7.88 14.46
N CYS A 74 -7.67 -8.40 14.40
CA CYS A 74 -7.18 -9.51 15.22
C CYS A 74 -5.63 -9.50 15.19
N PRO A 75 -4.94 -10.25 16.06
CA PRO A 75 -3.47 -10.23 16.12
C PRO A 75 -2.76 -11.12 15.09
N TRP A 76 -3.50 -11.81 14.21
CA TRP A 76 -2.97 -12.92 13.41
C TRP A 76 -2.64 -12.58 11.96
N GLY A 77 -2.80 -11.32 11.54
CA GLY A 77 -2.55 -10.94 10.15
C GLY A 77 -1.15 -11.32 9.68
N LYS A 78 -1.08 -11.88 8.47
CA LYS A 78 0.14 -12.25 7.75
C LYS A 78 0.09 -11.66 6.36
N THR A 79 1.23 -11.28 5.79
CA THR A 79 1.26 -10.95 4.36
C THR A 79 1.42 -12.23 3.55
N GLU A 80 0.52 -12.48 2.63
CA GLU A 80 0.55 -13.65 1.75
C GLU A 80 0.49 -13.25 0.27
N MET A 81 0.93 -14.16 -0.60
CA MET A 81 1.03 -13.97 -2.04
C MET A 81 0.44 -15.14 -2.81
N VAL A 82 -0.29 -14.84 -3.88
CA VAL A 82 -0.71 -15.81 -4.91
C VAL A 82 -0.30 -15.32 -6.30
N ARG A 83 -0.08 -16.26 -7.22
CA ARG A 83 0.49 -15.95 -8.55
C ARG A 83 -0.36 -16.58 -9.65
N SER A 84 -0.41 -15.96 -10.81
CA SER A 84 -1.05 -16.49 -12.02
C SER A 84 -0.23 -16.21 -13.26
N ARG A 85 0.13 -17.26 -13.99
CA ARG A 85 0.88 -17.18 -15.26
C ARG A 85 0.00 -17.18 -16.50
N ASP A 86 -1.32 -17.22 -16.31
CA ASP A 86 -2.26 -17.51 -17.39
C ASP A 86 -3.39 -16.47 -17.51
N GLY A 87 -3.08 -15.26 -17.04
CA GLY A 87 -3.99 -14.11 -17.11
C GLY A 87 -5.12 -14.17 -16.06
N GLY A 88 -4.87 -14.82 -14.92
CA GLY A 88 -5.82 -14.88 -13.80
C GLY A 88 -6.89 -15.95 -13.93
N ARG A 89 -6.71 -16.97 -14.80
CA ARG A 89 -7.66 -18.10 -14.86
C ARG A 89 -7.39 -19.11 -13.76
N TYR A 90 -6.12 -19.38 -13.47
CA TYR A 90 -5.68 -20.19 -12.34
C TYR A 90 -4.72 -19.41 -11.43
N TRP A 91 -4.80 -19.69 -10.14
CA TRP A 91 -3.98 -19.09 -9.10
C TRP A 91 -3.30 -20.17 -8.28
N THR A 92 -2.06 -19.91 -7.86
CA THR A 92 -1.35 -20.79 -6.93
C THR A 92 -2.02 -20.80 -5.55
N ARG A 93 -1.64 -21.76 -4.71
CA ARG A 93 -1.89 -21.66 -3.26
C ARG A 93 -1.17 -20.42 -2.70
N PRO A 94 -1.69 -19.81 -1.61
CA PRO A 94 -1.00 -18.72 -0.95
C PRO A 94 0.35 -19.18 -0.41
N VAL A 95 1.35 -18.31 -0.54
CA VAL A 95 2.65 -18.43 0.10
C VAL A 95 2.86 -17.24 1.02
N MET A 96 3.43 -17.49 2.19
CA MET A 96 3.66 -16.48 3.22
C MET A 96 4.88 -15.61 2.86
N ILE A 97 4.73 -14.29 2.96
CA ILE A 97 5.82 -13.32 2.86
C ILE A 97 6.24 -12.87 4.26
N ASN A 98 5.27 -12.38 5.06
CA ASN A 98 5.49 -11.85 6.40
C ASN A 98 4.62 -12.57 7.42
N ASN A 99 5.21 -12.80 8.59
CA ASN A 99 4.54 -13.30 9.80
C ASN A 99 5.31 -12.74 10.99
N THR A 100 5.20 -11.42 11.17
CA THR A 100 5.87 -10.72 12.26
C THR A 100 5.15 -10.97 13.59
N PRO A 101 5.74 -10.59 14.74
CA PRO A 101 5.07 -10.76 16.04
C PRO A 101 3.80 -9.93 16.25
N LEU A 102 3.48 -8.99 15.35
CA LEU A 102 2.30 -8.13 15.40
C LEU A 102 1.36 -8.44 14.24
N ASP A 103 0.16 -7.84 14.25
CA ASP A 103 -0.82 -7.96 13.16
C ASP A 103 -0.26 -7.35 11.86
N ASP A 104 0.20 -8.18 10.91
CA ASP A 104 0.65 -7.72 9.58
C ASP A 104 -0.57 -7.35 8.72
N ARG A 105 -0.69 -6.05 8.44
CA ARG A 105 -1.86 -5.40 7.86
C ARG A 105 -1.57 -4.75 6.53
N ASP A 106 -2.59 -4.89 5.69
CA ASP A 106 -2.59 -4.53 4.28
C ASP A 106 -1.40 -5.14 3.55
N ALA A 107 -1.38 -5.04 2.23
CA ALA A 107 -0.23 -5.43 1.46
C ALA A 107 -0.26 -4.68 0.14
N GLY A 108 0.78 -3.91 -0.14
CA GLY A 108 1.03 -3.32 -1.44
C GLY A 108 2.12 -4.09 -2.17
N ILE A 109 2.00 -4.21 -3.49
CA ILE A 109 3.05 -4.77 -4.34
C ILE A 109 3.25 -3.94 -5.60
N ILE A 110 4.52 -3.73 -5.94
CA ILE A 110 4.95 -3.28 -7.27
C ILE A 110 6.12 -4.12 -7.75
N GLU A 111 6.33 -4.13 -9.06
CA GLU A 111 7.62 -4.47 -9.66
C GLU A 111 8.26 -3.17 -10.16
N THR A 112 9.54 -2.97 -9.87
CA THR A 112 10.29 -1.84 -10.40
C THR A 112 10.77 -2.12 -11.84
N GLU A 113 11.26 -1.09 -12.52
CA GLU A 113 11.91 -1.20 -13.83
C GLU A 113 13.10 -2.19 -13.84
N ASP A 114 13.74 -2.40 -12.68
CA ASP A 114 14.83 -3.37 -12.49
C ASP A 114 14.33 -4.78 -12.12
N GLU A 115 13.06 -5.10 -12.43
CA GLU A 115 12.41 -6.40 -12.16
C GLU A 115 12.44 -6.81 -10.67
N THR A 116 12.62 -5.83 -9.79
CA THR A 116 12.63 -6.03 -8.35
C THR A 116 11.20 -5.91 -7.83
N LEU A 117 10.73 -6.94 -7.12
CA LEU A 117 9.46 -6.87 -6.41
C LEU A 117 9.64 -6.17 -5.07
N LEU A 118 8.73 -5.24 -4.80
CA LEU A 118 8.63 -4.54 -3.53
C LEU A 118 7.28 -4.87 -2.90
N VAL A 119 7.30 -5.35 -1.66
CA VAL A 119 6.10 -5.55 -0.85
C VAL A 119 6.17 -4.70 0.39
N ASN A 120 5.18 -3.83 0.57
CA ASN A 120 5.03 -3.07 1.79
C ASN A 120 3.83 -3.57 2.61
N TRP A 121 3.90 -3.31 3.90
CA TRP A 121 2.81 -3.56 4.84
C TRP A 121 2.99 -2.66 6.07
N PHE A 122 2.05 -2.71 6.99
CA PHE A 122 2.25 -2.14 8.32
C PHE A 122 1.84 -3.14 9.38
N THR A 123 2.35 -2.98 10.58
CA THR A 123 1.96 -3.81 11.73
C THR A 123 1.03 -3.04 12.65
N SER A 124 0.09 -3.71 13.31
CA SER A 124 -0.86 -3.05 14.21
C SER A 124 -0.98 -3.71 15.58
N LEU A 125 -1.33 -2.88 16.57
CA LEU A 125 -1.84 -3.29 17.89
C LEU A 125 -3.33 -2.96 18.06
N ALA A 126 -4.03 -2.60 16.98
CA ALA A 126 -5.42 -2.18 17.02
C ALA A 126 -6.34 -3.23 17.68
N PHE A 127 -5.97 -4.51 17.63
CA PHE A 127 -6.72 -5.59 18.28
C PHE A 127 -6.83 -5.44 19.80
N GLU A 128 -5.91 -4.74 20.46
CA GLU A 128 -5.96 -4.53 21.92
C GLU A 128 -7.11 -3.61 22.33
N LYS A 129 -7.47 -2.66 21.46
CA LYS A 129 -8.47 -1.62 21.76
C LYS A 129 -9.79 -1.81 21.02
N TYR A 130 -9.73 -2.32 19.79
CA TYR A 130 -10.86 -2.26 18.85
C TYR A 130 -11.46 -3.62 18.52
N SER A 131 -10.88 -4.72 18.96
CA SER A 131 -11.44 -6.05 18.66
C SER A 131 -12.65 -6.41 19.52
N GLY A 132 -12.66 -5.96 20.78
CA GLY A 132 -13.65 -6.39 21.78
C GLY A 132 -13.47 -7.84 22.27
N ASP A 133 -12.45 -8.57 21.80
CA ASP A 133 -12.20 -9.95 22.20
C ASP A 133 -11.15 -10.02 23.33
N PRO A 134 -11.50 -10.51 24.53
CA PRO A 134 -10.57 -10.67 25.64
C PRO A 134 -9.36 -11.56 25.33
N GLN A 135 -9.48 -12.52 24.40
CA GLN A 135 -8.37 -13.40 24.02
C GLN A 135 -7.29 -12.63 23.26
N TYR A 136 -7.66 -11.70 22.40
CA TYR A 136 -6.70 -10.88 21.66
C TYR A 136 -6.00 -9.88 22.57
N TYR A 137 -6.72 -9.33 23.57
CA TYR A 137 -6.10 -8.51 24.61
C TYR A 137 -5.02 -9.29 25.38
N ARG A 138 -5.34 -10.51 25.84
CA ARG A 138 -4.37 -11.40 26.54
C ARG A 138 -3.21 -11.83 25.65
N HIS A 139 -3.42 -11.94 24.34
CA HIS A 139 -2.32 -12.15 23.41
C HIS A 139 -1.38 -10.94 23.41
N GLY A 140 -1.95 -9.73 23.32
CA GLY A 140 -1.22 -8.47 23.44
C GLY A 140 -0.34 -8.42 24.69
N GLU A 141 -0.88 -8.75 25.87
CA GLU A 141 -0.13 -8.73 27.15
C GLU A 141 1.18 -9.54 27.15
N LYS A 142 1.33 -10.51 26.24
CA LYS A 142 2.55 -11.33 26.11
C LYS A 142 3.64 -10.67 25.27
N LEU A 143 3.32 -9.61 24.54
CA LEU A 143 4.26 -8.88 23.69
C LEU A 143 5.10 -7.92 24.55
N SER A 144 6.42 -8.13 24.57
CA SER A 144 7.33 -7.28 25.33
C SER A 144 7.36 -5.85 24.78
N PRO A 145 7.72 -4.84 25.60
CA PRO A 145 7.92 -3.48 25.13
C PRO A 145 8.91 -3.37 23.96
N GLU A 146 9.97 -4.19 23.97
CA GLU A 146 11.01 -4.23 22.94
C GLU A 146 10.44 -4.74 21.61
N VAL A 147 9.66 -5.83 21.64
CA VAL A 147 8.99 -6.37 20.45
C VAL A 147 8.05 -5.34 19.85
N ARG A 148 7.24 -4.68 20.70
CA ARG A 148 6.32 -3.63 20.26
C ARG A 148 7.06 -2.46 19.62
N LYS A 149 8.12 -1.98 20.26
CA LYS A 149 8.94 -0.87 19.76
C LYS A 149 9.61 -1.23 18.43
N GLN A 150 10.14 -2.44 18.31
CA GLN A 150 10.79 -2.90 17.10
C GLN A 150 9.80 -2.98 15.94
N TRP A 151 8.68 -3.69 16.14
CA TRP A 151 7.82 -4.09 15.05
C TRP A 151 6.72 -3.10 14.71
N LEU A 152 6.23 -2.28 15.66
CA LEU A 152 5.12 -1.36 15.39
C LEU A 152 5.53 -0.26 14.41
N GLY A 153 5.06 -0.33 13.18
CA GLY A 153 5.34 0.67 12.16
C GLY A 153 4.95 0.26 10.75
N HIS A 154 5.64 0.87 9.79
CA HIS A 154 5.48 0.67 8.36
C HIS A 154 6.76 0.05 7.79
N TRP A 155 6.59 -0.86 6.84
CA TRP A 155 7.65 -1.74 6.39
C TRP A 155 7.60 -1.93 4.89
N ILE A 156 8.76 -2.22 4.32
CA ILE A 156 8.94 -2.71 2.95
C ILE A 156 9.96 -3.84 2.95
N ARG A 157 9.81 -4.79 2.03
CA ARG A 157 10.81 -5.80 1.67
C ARG A 157 10.96 -5.91 0.18
N ARG A 158 12.14 -6.38 -0.21
CA ARG A 158 12.57 -6.53 -1.59
C ARG A 158 12.70 -8.01 -1.95
N SER A 159 12.36 -8.35 -3.17
CA SER A 159 12.77 -9.59 -3.81
C SER A 159 13.38 -9.32 -5.17
N VAL A 160 14.52 -9.97 -5.45
CA VAL A 160 15.27 -9.89 -6.72
C VAL A 160 15.19 -11.19 -7.52
N ASP A 161 14.37 -12.14 -7.08
CA ASP A 161 14.21 -13.47 -7.69
C ASP A 161 12.73 -13.79 -7.99
N SER A 162 11.97 -12.74 -8.32
CA SER A 162 10.54 -12.78 -8.64
C SER A 162 9.66 -13.28 -7.48
N GLY A 163 10.05 -12.99 -6.23
CA GLY A 163 9.26 -13.28 -5.04
C GLY A 163 9.47 -14.70 -4.50
N ARG A 164 10.53 -15.40 -4.92
CA ARG A 164 10.89 -16.71 -4.36
C ARG A 164 11.52 -16.58 -2.98
N THR A 165 12.38 -15.57 -2.82
CA THR A 165 12.95 -15.17 -1.54
C THR A 165 12.77 -13.67 -1.34
N TRP A 166 12.85 -13.23 -0.08
CA TRP A 166 12.59 -11.85 0.31
C TRP A 166 13.66 -11.41 1.31
N GLU A 167 14.28 -10.27 1.06
CA GLU A 167 15.30 -9.65 1.93
C GLU A 167 14.71 -9.25 3.30
N GLU A 168 15.56 -8.80 4.23
CA GLU A 168 15.12 -8.35 5.55
C GLU A 168 14.16 -7.12 5.48
N PRO A 169 13.21 -6.99 6.44
CA PRO A 169 12.34 -5.81 6.54
C PRO A 169 13.10 -4.50 6.69
N ILE A 170 12.71 -3.50 5.88
CA ILE A 170 13.19 -2.12 5.97
C ILE A 170 12.04 -1.25 6.49
N ARG A 171 12.29 -0.50 7.56
CA ARG A 171 11.30 0.44 8.10
C ARG A 171 11.11 1.63 7.17
N THR A 172 9.86 2.02 6.93
CA THR A 172 9.50 3.20 6.12
C THR A 172 8.87 4.28 6.99
N ALA A 173 8.96 5.54 6.55
CA ALA A 173 8.36 6.66 7.28
C ALA A 173 6.83 6.70 7.16
N GLY A 174 6.26 6.14 6.09
CA GLY A 174 4.84 6.30 5.74
C GLY A 174 4.13 4.99 5.45
N SER A 175 2.82 4.98 5.72
CA SER A 175 1.98 3.79 5.71
C SER A 175 1.71 3.18 4.35
N THR A 176 1.69 4.00 3.29
CA THR A 176 1.34 3.70 1.88
C THR A 176 0.82 2.27 1.65
N PRO A 177 -0.38 1.93 2.16
CA PRO A 177 -0.78 0.53 2.39
C PRO A 177 -0.92 -0.30 1.11
N HIS A 178 -1.07 0.37 -0.03
CA HIS A 178 -1.20 -0.26 -1.35
C HIS A 178 0.02 -0.08 -2.25
N GLY A 179 1.17 0.27 -1.67
CA GLY A 179 2.45 0.31 -2.36
C GLY A 179 2.82 1.69 -2.89
N PRO A 180 4.14 1.96 -2.94
CA PRO A 180 4.63 3.14 -3.61
C PRO A 180 4.40 3.02 -5.12
N VAL A 181 4.62 4.11 -5.84
CA VAL A 181 4.75 4.09 -7.30
C VAL A 181 6.18 4.47 -7.64
N GLN A 182 6.81 3.74 -8.56
CA GLN A 182 8.10 4.15 -9.10
C GLN A 182 7.91 5.29 -10.11
N LEU A 183 8.67 6.36 -9.92
CA LEU A 183 8.75 7.49 -10.84
C LEU A 183 9.69 7.15 -12.00
N SER A 184 9.58 7.86 -13.11
CA SER A 184 10.39 7.65 -14.32
C SER A 184 11.90 7.87 -14.14
N ASP A 185 12.32 8.44 -13.00
CA ASP A 185 13.73 8.61 -12.64
C ASP A 185 14.22 7.55 -11.63
N GLY A 186 13.45 6.48 -11.45
CA GLY A 186 13.75 5.35 -10.58
C GLY A 186 13.40 5.57 -9.11
N ARG A 187 13.07 6.79 -8.67
CA ARG A 187 12.68 7.07 -7.28
C ARG A 187 11.32 6.44 -6.94
N LEU A 188 11.10 6.14 -5.67
CA LEU A 188 9.81 5.67 -5.17
C LEU A 188 9.02 6.82 -4.53
N LEU A 189 7.79 7.06 -5.00
CA LEU A 189 6.85 7.99 -4.39
C LEU A 189 5.94 7.24 -3.41
N TYR A 190 6.00 7.66 -2.14
CA TYR A 190 5.12 7.20 -1.08
C TYR A 190 4.07 8.26 -0.79
N VAL A 191 2.81 7.86 -0.78
CA VAL A 191 1.69 8.70 -0.31
C VAL A 191 1.01 7.96 0.84
N GLY A 192 1.01 8.54 2.02
CA GLY A 192 0.48 7.88 3.22
C GLY A 192 0.56 8.75 4.45
N LYS A 193 0.11 8.20 5.59
CA LYS A 193 0.35 8.81 6.90
C LYS A 193 1.71 8.33 7.38
N GLY A 194 2.51 9.24 7.90
CA GLY A 194 3.83 8.90 8.42
C GLY A 194 4.06 9.44 9.81
N ILE A 195 5.12 8.93 10.43
CA ILE A 195 5.72 9.48 11.64
C ILE A 195 7.10 9.96 11.21
N TYR A 196 7.38 11.25 11.43
CA TYR A 196 8.67 11.84 11.20
C TYR A 196 9.24 12.24 12.56
N ASP A 197 10.48 11.87 12.81
CA ASP A 197 11.23 12.46 13.92
C ASP A 197 11.51 13.93 13.54
N GLU A 198 11.33 14.85 14.50
CA GLU A 198 11.67 16.27 14.34
C GLU A 198 13.18 16.48 14.16
#